data_AF-A0A349B3D7-F1
#
_entry.id   AF-A0A349B3D7-F1
#
_cell.length_a   1.000
_cell.length_b   1.000
_cell.length_c   1.000
_cell.angle_alpha   90.00
_cell.angle_beta   90.00
_cell.angle_gamma   90.00
#
_symmetry.space_group_name_H-M   'P 1'
#
loop_
_entity.id
_entity.type
_entity.pdbx_description
1 polymer ?
#
loop_
_entity_poly.entity_id
_entity_poly.type
_entity_poly.pdbx_seq_one_letter_code
_entity_poly.pdbx_strand_id
1 'polypeptide(L)' 'DAAIAAARAEPDPAVRVARWREIEAAVLADVPVVPLAQLRTVAVVREQVRGLHVRADGSIDVAGVTFPGS' A
#
# COMPACT_ATOMS: atom_id res chain seq x y z
N ASP A 1 -15.08 11.30 -9.79
CA ASP A 1 -13.95 12.23 -9.96
C ASP A 1 -13.89 13.37 -8.94
N ALA A 2 -14.92 14.21 -8.79
CA ALA A 2 -14.88 15.34 -7.83
C ALA A 2 -14.63 14.91 -6.37
N ALA A 3 -15.25 13.81 -5.92
CA ALA A 3 -15.03 13.29 -4.56
C ALA A 3 -13.58 12.84 -4.32
N ILE A 4 -12.96 12.19 -5.31
CA ILE A 4 -11.55 11.77 -5.26
C ILE A 4 -10.62 12.98 -5.17
N ALA A 5 -10.88 14.02 -5.96
CA ALA A 5 -10.10 15.26 -5.90
C ALA A 5 -10.23 15.94 -4.53
N ALA A 6 -11.44 16.02 -3.97
CA ALA A 6 -11.69 16.58 -2.65
C ALA A 6 -11.04 15.77 -1.52
N ALA A 7 -11.01 14.43 -1.61
CA ALA A 7 -10.31 13.60 -0.65
C ALA A 7 -8.78 13.80 -0.71
N ARG A 8 -8.21 13.95 -1.91
CA ARG A 8 -6.77 14.23 -2.09
C ARG A 8 -6.35 15.59 -1.52
N ALA A 9 -7.22 16.59 -1.65
CA ALA A 9 -6.95 17.95 -1.16
C ALA A 9 -7.19 18.15 0.35
N GLU A 10 -7.77 17.16 1.05
CA GLU A 10 -8.11 17.28 2.47
C GLU A 10 -6.86 17.25 3.37
N PRO A 11 -6.57 18.31 4.14
CA PRO A 11 -5.42 18.34 5.04
C PRO A 11 -5.57 17.43 6.24
N ASP A 12 -6.77 17.34 6.85
CA ASP A 12 -6.97 16.54 8.05
C ASP A 12 -6.93 15.03 7.70
N PRO A 13 -5.97 14.25 8.26
CA PRO A 13 -5.89 12.82 8.01
C PRO A 13 -7.16 12.05 8.38
N ALA A 14 -7.84 12.42 9.47
CA ALA A 14 -9.04 11.72 9.91
C ALA A 14 -10.20 11.96 8.94
N VAL A 15 -10.39 13.21 8.50
CA VAL A 15 -11.40 13.59 7.51
C VAL A 15 -11.09 12.96 6.16
N ARG A 16 -9.82 12.95 5.75
CA ARG A 16 -9.38 12.31 4.50
C ARG A 16 -9.70 10.83 4.49
N VAL A 17 -9.45 10.10 5.59
CA VAL A 17 -9.78 8.68 5.72
C VAL A 17 -11.29 8.45 5.64
N ALA A 18 -12.10 9.29 6.29
CA ALA A 18 -13.56 9.20 6.22
C ALA A 18 -14.06 9.36 4.78
N ARG A 19 -13.56 10.37 4.04
CA ARG A 19 -13.89 10.58 2.62
C ARG A 19 -13.51 9.39 1.74
N TRP A 20 -12.35 8.77 1.98
CA TRP A 20 -11.95 7.59 1.21
C TRP A 20 -12.88 6.39 1.43
N ARG A 21 -13.38 6.19 2.65
CA ARG A 21 -14.36 5.13 2.94
C ARG A 21 -15.68 5.35 2.21
N GLU A 22 -16.15 6.60 2.17
CA GLU A 22 -17.37 6.96 1.43
C GLU A 22 -17.22 6.70 -0.08
N ILE A 23 -16.06 7.05 -0.64
CA ILE A 23 -15.73 6.80 -2.06
C ILE A 23 -15.69 5.30 -2.34
N GLU A 24 -15.03 4.51 -1.50
CA GLU A 24 -14.98 3.05 -1.65
C GLU A 24 -16.38 2.42 -1.63
N ALA A 25 -17.23 2.83 -0.68
CA ALA A 25 -18.60 2.36 -0.61
C ALA A 25 -19.41 2.68 -1.87
N ALA A 26 -19.27 3.91 -2.39
CA ALA A 26 -19.94 4.32 -3.62
C ALA A 26 -19.46 3.54 -4.85
N VAL A 27 -18.14 3.30 -4.98
CA VAL A 27 -17.57 2.50 -6.08
C VAL A 27 -18.06 1.06 -6.00
N LEU A 28 -18.04 0.44 -4.82
CA LEU A 28 -18.47 -0.95 -4.67
C LEU A 28 -19.98 -1.14 -4.92
N ALA A 29 -20.81 -0.13 -4.66
CA ALA A 29 -22.25 -0.17 -4.93
C ALA A 29 -22.58 -0.21 -6.43
N ASP A 30 -21.74 0.38 -7.29
CA ASP A 30 -21.92 0.41 -8.74
C ASP A 30 -21.36 -0.84 -9.45
N VAL A 31 -20.72 -1.75 -8.68
CA VAL A 31 -20.10 -3.01 -9.14
C VAL A 31 -19.23 -2.87 -10.42
N PRO A 32 -18.37 -1.84 -10.59
CA PRO A 32 -17.50 -1.73 -11.75
C PRO A 32 -16.32 -2.70 -11.69
N VAL A 33 -16.00 -3.21 -10.48
CA VAL A 33 -14.93 -4.18 -10.20
C VAL A 33 -15.36 -5.09 -9.06
N VAL A 34 -14.92 -6.35 -9.10
CA VAL A 34 -15.13 -7.31 -7.99
C VAL A 34 -13.78 -7.59 -7.33
N PRO A 35 -13.53 -7.10 -6.09
CA PRO A 35 -12.30 -7.39 -5.37
C PRO A 35 -12.20 -8.87 -5.02
N LEU A 36 -11.15 -9.56 -5.50
CA LEU A 36 -10.95 -10.99 -5.25
C LEU A 36 -10.05 -11.24 -4.04
N ALA A 37 -8.94 -10.50 -3.94
CA ALA A 37 -7.94 -10.67 -2.91
C ALA A 37 -7.06 -9.43 -2.77
N GLN A 38 -6.42 -9.29 -1.61
CA GLN A 38 -5.27 -8.41 -1.42
C GLN A 38 -3.99 -9.24 -1.48
N LEU A 39 -3.05 -8.83 -2.32
CA LEU A 39 -1.77 -9.51 -2.45
C LEU A 39 -0.95 -9.32 -1.17
N ARG A 40 -0.37 -10.41 -0.68
CA ARG A 40 0.58 -10.40 0.43
C ARG A 40 1.92 -10.86 -0.09
N THR A 41 2.94 -10.01 0.09
CA THR A 41 4.30 -10.35 -0.32
C THR A 41 5.01 -11.05 0.83
N VAL A 42 5.53 -12.24 0.56
CA VAL A 42 6.37 -13.00 1.48
C VAL A 42 7.70 -13.26 0.79
N ALA A 43 8.80 -12.99 1.48
CA ALA A 43 10.15 -13.22 0.97
C ALA A 43 10.88 -14.18 1.91
N VAL A 44 11.59 -15.15 1.33
CA VAL A 44 12.51 -16.02 2.06
C VAL A 44 13.89 -15.41 1.97
N VAL A 45 14.50 -15.17 3.14
CA VAL A 45 15.76 -14.45 3.26
C VAL A 45 16.75 -15.32 4.01
N ARG A 46 17.99 -15.40 3.50
CA ARG A 46 19.08 -16.10 4.21
C ARG A 46 19.39 -15.39 5.52
N GLU A 47 19.72 -16.17 6.56
CA GLU A 47 19.99 -15.65 7.91
C GLU A 47 21.09 -14.59 7.94
N GLN A 48 22.01 -14.57 6.97
CA GLN A 48 23.11 -13.61 6.92
C GLN A 48 22.69 -12.23 6.38
N VAL A 49 21.59 -12.13 5.62
CA VAL A 49 21.19 -10.86 4.98
C VAL A 49 20.65 -9.89 6.02
N ARG A 50 21.12 -8.64 5.99
CA ARG A 50 20.63 -7.54 6.84
C ARG A 50 20.14 -6.40 5.96
N GLY A 51 19.27 -5.54 6.49
CA GLY A 51 18.83 -4.30 5.83
C GLY A 51 17.94 -4.50 4.59
N LEU A 52 17.42 -5.71 4.36
CA LEU A 52 16.42 -5.96 3.33
C LEU A 52 15.05 -5.41 3.77
N HIS A 53 14.46 -4.54 2.98
CA HIS A 53 13.11 -4.02 3.22
C HIS A 53 12.19 -4.33 2.04
N VAL A 54 11.05 -4.97 2.31
CA VAL A 54 9.95 -5.11 1.34
C VAL A 54 9.02 -3.90 1.51
N ARG A 55 8.79 -3.16 0.42
CA ARG A 55 7.91 -1.98 0.40
C ARG A 55 6.44 -2.40 0.30
N ALA A 56 5.54 -1.47 0.64
CA ALA A 56 4.10 -1.71 0.64
C ALA A 56 3.52 -2.07 -0.75
N ASP A 57 4.21 -1.68 -1.82
CA ASP A 57 3.88 -2.03 -3.21
C ASP A 57 4.43 -3.40 -3.64
N GLY A 58 5.14 -4.10 -2.74
CA GLY A 58 5.77 -5.39 -3.00
C GLY A 58 7.17 -5.31 -3.63
N SER A 59 7.68 -4.12 -3.93
CA SER A 59 9.06 -3.94 -4.40
C SER A 59 10.08 -4.13 -3.27
N ILE A 60 11.34 -4.40 -3.63
CA ILE A 60 12.42 -4.61 -2.67
C ILE A 60 13.33 -3.39 -2.66
N ASP A 61 13.65 -2.88 -1.47
CA ASP A 61 14.75 -1.95 -1.25
C ASP A 61 16.04 -2.73 -1.01
N VAL A 62 17.01 -2.56 -1.89
CA VAL A 62 18.33 -3.19 -1.79
C VAL A 62 19.43 -2.22 -1.38
N ALA A 63 19.14 -0.93 -1.21
CA ALA A 63 20.17 0.08 -0.95
C ALA A 63 20.86 -0.12 0.41
N GLY A 64 20.14 -0.64 1.40
CA GLY A 64 20.66 -0.95 2.74
C GLY A 64 21.08 -2.41 2.94
N VAL A 65 21.08 -3.23 1.87
CA VAL A 65 21.34 -4.66 2.01
C VAL A 65 22.82 -4.91 2.24
N THR A 66 23.14 -5.67 3.29
CA THR A 66 24.52 -6.07 3.61
C THR A 66 24.64 -7.57 3.85
N PHE A 67 25.87 -8.07 3.66
CA PHE A 67 26.28 -9.43 3.93
C PHE A 67 27.46 -9.40 4.93
N PRO A 68 27.38 -10.11 6.06
CA PRO A 68 28.52 -10.31 6.94
C PRO A 68 29.67 -10.98 6.17
N GLY A 69 30.81 -10.32 6.08
CA GLY A 69 32.03 -10.86 5.44
C GLY A 69 32.36 -10.33 4.04
N SER A 70 31.64 -9.31 3.55
CA SER A 70 32.01 -8.52 2.36
C SER A 70 32.53 -7.13 2.75
#